data_AF-A0A829QBS0-F1
#
_entry.id   AF-A0A829QBS0-F1
#
_cell.length_a   1.000
_cell.length_b   1.000
_cell.length_c   1.000
_cell.angle_alpha   90.00
_cell.angle_beta   90.00
_cell.angle_gamma   90.00
#
_symmetry.space_group_name_H-M   'P 1'
#
loop_
_entity.id
_entity.type
_entity.pdbx_description
1 polymer ?
#
loop_
_entity_poly.entity_id
_entity_poly.type
_entity_poly.pdbx_seq_one_letter_code
_entity_poly.pdbx_strand_id
1 'polypeptide(L)'
;MASTPEEWLPILTKRIDDNMPRVRLLDRYVSGDAPLPEQSKNTKASWKAFQKMSRTNWGMLIRDSVSDRIVPNGITVDGSADSETAKQAQRIYRDNRMDAVVRQWLDYGLTFRDSYLTCWQGNDGQAIITADSPKPCTPQ
;
A
#
# COMPACT_ATOMS: atom_id res chain seq x y z
N MET A 1 17.64 -16.83 -19.62
CA MET A 1 16.58 -15.94 -19.10
C MET A 1 15.34 -16.78 -18.94
N ALA A 2 14.59 -16.63 -17.85
CA ALA A 2 13.28 -17.26 -17.75
C ALA A 2 12.36 -16.71 -18.86
N SER A 3 11.65 -17.61 -19.51
CA SER A 3 10.84 -17.35 -20.70
C SER A 3 9.40 -17.83 -20.55
N THR A 4 9.15 -18.79 -19.64
CA THR A 4 7.81 -19.29 -19.34
C THR A 4 7.32 -18.79 -17.97
N PRO A 5 6.01 -18.70 -17.75
CA PRO A 5 5.46 -18.34 -16.45
C PRO A 5 5.94 -19.24 -15.30
N GLU A 6 6.08 -20.54 -15.56
CA GLU A 6 6.55 -21.54 -14.60
C GLU A 6 8.01 -21.30 -14.19
N GLU A 7 8.85 -20.87 -15.12
CA GLU A 7 10.25 -20.49 -14.84
C GLU A 7 10.35 -19.18 -14.04
N TRP A 8 9.41 -18.24 -14.25
CA TRP A 8 9.36 -16.97 -13.52
C TRP A 8 8.83 -17.13 -12.09
N LEU A 9 7.93 -18.07 -11.84
CA LEU A 9 7.30 -18.26 -10.53
C LEU A 9 8.31 -18.39 -9.37
N PRO A 10 9.33 -19.27 -9.40
CA PRO A 10 10.29 -19.38 -8.29
C PRO A 10 11.16 -18.12 -8.15
N ILE A 11 11.46 -17.42 -9.26
CA ILE A 11 12.26 -16.18 -9.25
C ILE A 11 11.48 -15.06 -8.56
N LEU A 12 10.21 -14.88 -8.92
CA LEU A 12 9.36 -13.85 -8.34
C LEU A 12 9.04 -14.16 -6.88
N THR A 13 8.76 -15.43 -6.54
CA THR A 13 8.54 -15.87 -5.16
C THR A 13 9.74 -15.53 -4.28
N LYS A 14 10.95 -15.89 -4.73
CA LYS A 14 12.18 -15.56 -4.00
C LYS A 14 12.35 -14.06 -3.79
N ARG A 15 12.07 -13.24 -4.81
CA ARG A 15 12.14 -11.77 -4.69
C ARG A 15 11.15 -11.21 -3.67
N ILE A 16 9.96 -11.79 -3.60
CA ILE A 16 8.95 -11.41 -2.60
C ILE A 16 9.48 -11.76 -1.21
N ASP A 17 9.96 -12.99 -1.00
CA ASP A 17 10.51 -13.46 0.27
C ASP A 17 11.70 -12.62 0.75
N ASP A 18 12.64 -12.32 -0.15
CA ASP A 18 13.81 -11.48 0.12
C ASP A 18 13.40 -10.05 0.55
N ASN A 19 12.27 -9.54 0.04
CA ASN A 19 11.74 -8.22 0.39
C ASN A 19 10.91 -8.20 1.69
N MET A 20 10.42 -9.35 2.17
CA MET A 20 9.53 -9.43 3.33
C MET A 20 10.09 -8.88 4.64
N PRO A 21 11.37 -9.07 5.00
CA PRO A 21 11.93 -8.46 6.21
C PRO A 21 11.77 -6.94 6.24
N ARG A 22 11.94 -6.27 5.09
CA ARG A 22 11.75 -4.83 4.95
C ARG A 22 10.28 -4.45 5.11
N VAL A 23 9.37 -5.15 4.42
CA VAL A 23 7.92 -4.88 4.51
C VAL A 23 7.45 -4.99 5.96
N ARG A 24 7.86 -6.04 6.68
CA ARG A 24 7.53 -6.23 8.11
C ARG A 24 8.15 -5.15 9.01
N LEU A 25 9.37 -4.70 8.72
CA LEU A 25 9.99 -3.61 9.45
C LEU A 25 9.19 -2.30 9.30
N LEU A 26 8.78 -1.98 8.08
CA LEU A 26 8.00 -0.78 7.79
C LEU A 26 6.60 -0.83 8.43
N ASP A 27 5.95 -1.99 8.40
CA ASP A 27 4.69 -2.25 9.11
C ASP A 27 4.81 -1.93 10.62
N ARG A 28 5.94 -2.30 11.23
CA ARG A 28 6.20 -2.06 12.66
C ARG A 28 6.32 -0.58 13.01
N TYR A 29 6.87 0.25 12.12
CA TYR A 29 6.93 1.70 12.35
C TYR A 29 5.54 2.33 12.38
N VAL A 30 4.63 1.86 11.53
CA VAL A 30 3.28 2.44 11.42
C VAL A 30 2.28 1.79 12.38
N SER A 31 2.49 0.55 12.80
CA SER A 31 1.67 -0.11 13.84
C SER A 31 2.04 0.29 15.27
N GLY A 32 3.11 1.07 15.47
CA GLY A 32 3.53 1.56 16.78
C GLY A 32 4.51 0.64 17.54
N ASP A 33 5.01 -0.43 16.91
CA ASP A 33 6.06 -1.33 17.45
C ASP A 33 7.43 -1.05 16.78
N ALA A 34 7.76 0.22 16.59
CA ALA A 34 9.03 0.63 15.97
C ALA A 34 10.23 0.03 16.74
N PRO A 35 11.25 -0.53 16.06
CA PRO A 35 12.41 -1.08 16.73
C PRO A 35 13.22 -0.02 17.49
N LEU A 36 13.92 -0.47 18.53
CA LEU A 36 14.87 0.34 19.30
C LEU A 36 16.02 0.84 18.43
N PRO A 37 16.45 2.11 18.58
CA PRO A 37 17.62 2.65 17.88
C PRO A 37 18.93 1.96 18.26
N GLU A 38 19.18 1.70 19.56
CA GLU A 38 20.41 1.05 20.04
C GLU A 38 20.11 -0.04 21.08
N GLN A 39 20.77 -1.20 20.91
CA GLN A 39 20.52 -2.41 21.69
C GLN A 39 21.41 -2.48 22.94
N SER A 40 20.84 -2.18 24.10
CA SER A 40 21.19 -2.95 25.30
C SER A 40 20.06 -3.95 25.53
N LYS A 41 20.38 -5.24 25.73
CA LYS A 41 19.36 -6.28 26.00
C LYS A 41 18.48 -5.91 27.21
N ASN A 42 19.04 -5.15 28.15
CA ASN A 42 18.42 -4.75 29.40
C ASN A 42 17.37 -3.64 29.23
N THR A 43 17.40 -2.84 28.15
CA THR A 43 16.45 -1.73 27.94
C THR A 43 15.24 -2.10 27.08
N LYS A 44 15.18 -3.31 26.50
CA LYS A 44 14.10 -3.71 25.60
C LYS A 44 12.72 -3.72 26.25
N ALA A 45 12.63 -4.21 27.49
CA ALA A 45 11.37 -4.26 28.23
C ALA A 45 10.88 -2.84 28.59
N SER A 46 11.77 -2.00 29.12
CA SER A 46 11.47 -0.61 29.49
C SER A 46 11.04 0.22 28.27
N TRP A 47 11.66 0.00 27.11
CA TRP A 47 11.28 0.68 25.88
C TRP A 47 9.90 0.28 25.37
N LYS A 48 9.58 -1.02 25.36
CA LYS A 48 8.22 -1.47 25.00
C LYS A 48 7.16 -0.90 25.93
N ALA A 49 7.47 -0.84 27.23
CA ALA A 49 6.59 -0.19 28.21
C ALA A 49 6.43 1.31 27.91
N PHE A 50 7.52 2.01 27.61
CA PHE A 50 7.49 3.42 27.20
C PHE A 50 6.69 3.65 25.91
N GLN A 51 6.88 2.81 24.88
CA GLN A 51 6.11 2.88 23.64
C GLN A 51 4.61 2.65 23.88
N LYS A 52 4.26 1.69 24.74
CA LYS A 52 2.85 1.45 25.13
C LYS A 52 2.24 2.65 25.88
N MET A 53 3.04 3.36 26.68
CA MET A 53 2.62 4.59 27.36
C MET A 53 2.60 5.81 26.42
N SER A 54 3.42 5.78 25.37
CA SER A 54 3.47 6.83 24.36
C SER A 54 2.19 6.76 23.53
N ARG A 55 1.27 7.69 23.80
CA ARG A 55 -0.04 7.76 23.11
C ARG A 55 0.07 8.12 21.63
N THR A 56 1.22 8.60 21.20
CA THR A 56 1.43 9.18 19.87
C THR A 56 2.26 8.25 18.98
N ASN A 57 1.64 7.79 17.89
CA ASN A 57 2.31 7.01 16.86
C ASN A 57 2.81 7.93 15.75
N TRP A 58 4.07 8.36 15.85
CA TRP A 58 4.68 9.26 14.88
C TRP A 58 4.77 8.69 13.47
N GLY A 59 5.04 7.39 13.33
CA GLY A 59 5.13 6.73 12.02
C GLY A 59 3.80 6.81 11.26
N MET A 60 2.70 6.52 11.96
CA MET A 60 1.35 6.68 11.42
C MET A 60 1.03 8.14 11.11
N LEU A 61 1.31 9.07 12.03
CA LEU A 61 1.00 10.49 11.83
C LEU A 61 1.74 11.11 10.64
N ILE A 62 3.02 10.77 10.45
CA ILE A 62 3.78 11.25 9.30
C ILE A 62 3.15 10.75 8.00
N ARG A 63 2.89 9.44 7.92
CA ARG A 63 2.27 8.81 6.74
C ARG A 63 0.89 9.40 6.45
N ASP A 64 0.00 9.45 7.45
CA ASP A 64 -1.36 9.96 7.28
C ASP A 64 -1.35 11.43 6.86
N SER A 65 -0.45 12.24 7.43
CA SER A 65 -0.34 13.66 7.04
C SER A 65 0.02 13.85 5.57
N VAL A 66 0.84 12.96 4.99
CA VAL A 66 1.20 13.04 3.57
C VAL A 66 0.03 12.54 2.72
N SER A 67 -0.57 11.42 3.12
CA SER A 67 -1.71 10.81 2.43
C SER A 67 -2.92 11.75 2.35
N ASP A 68 -3.25 12.44 3.45
CA ASP A 68 -4.35 13.41 3.55
C ASP A 68 -4.24 14.58 2.57
N ARG A 69 -3.01 14.90 2.11
CA ARG A 69 -2.75 16.05 1.22
C ARG A 69 -2.83 15.67 -0.26
N ILE A 70 -2.88 14.39 -0.59
CA ILE A 70 -2.94 13.92 -1.97
C ILE A 70 -4.40 13.60 -2.30
N VAL A 71 -5.03 14.51 -3.02
CA VAL A 71 -6.44 14.37 -3.45
C VAL A 71 -6.48 14.30 -4.98
N PRO A 72 -7.00 13.21 -5.58
CA PRO A 72 -7.23 13.14 -7.01
C PRO A 72 -8.26 14.19 -7.45
N ASN A 73 -7.90 15.05 -8.39
CA ASN A 73 -8.79 16.13 -8.86
C ASN A 73 -9.73 15.69 -9.99
N GLY A 74 -9.35 14.68 -10.77
CA GLY A 74 -10.12 14.21 -11.92
C GLY A 74 -9.28 13.41 -12.90
N ILE A 75 -9.91 12.93 -13.97
CA ILE A 75 -9.27 12.16 -15.03
C ILE A 75 -9.32 12.94 -16.34
N THR A 76 -8.15 13.08 -16.96
CA THR A 76 -8.00 13.58 -18.33
C THR A 76 -7.40 12.48 -19.20
N VAL A 77 -7.86 12.42 -20.45
CA VAL A 77 -7.30 11.55 -21.49
C VAL A 77 -6.88 12.44 -22.65
N ASP A 78 -5.61 12.36 -23.05
CA ASP A 78 -4.99 13.26 -24.03
C ASP A 78 -5.20 14.76 -23.71
N GLY A 79 -5.15 15.11 -22.43
CA GLY A 79 -5.31 16.48 -21.94
C GLY A 79 -6.75 17.00 -21.90
N SER A 80 -7.75 16.20 -22.28
CA SER A 80 -9.16 16.57 -22.22
C SER A 80 -9.92 15.77 -21.17
N ALA A 81 -10.78 16.44 -20.39
CA ALA A 81 -11.73 15.80 -19.46
C ALA A 81 -13.08 15.49 -20.13
N ASP A 82 -13.35 16.07 -21.30
CA ASP A 82 -14.66 16.02 -21.97
C ASP A 82 -14.74 15.01 -23.11
N SER A 83 -13.60 14.40 -23.48
CA SER A 83 -13.55 13.32 -24.45
C SER A 83 -14.40 12.14 -23.98
N GLU A 84 -14.95 11.38 -24.92
CA GLU A 84 -15.79 10.22 -24.58
C GLU A 84 -15.01 9.20 -23.74
N THR A 85 -13.72 9.01 -24.04
CA THR A 85 -12.83 8.15 -23.26
C THR A 85 -12.59 8.66 -21.84
N ALA A 86 -12.41 9.97 -21.65
CA ALA A 86 -12.29 10.56 -20.31
C ALA A 86 -13.58 10.41 -19.50
N LYS A 87 -14.75 10.62 -20.13
CA LYS A 87 -16.05 10.40 -19.48
C LYS A 87 -16.27 8.94 -19.08
N GLN A 88 -15.85 7.99 -19.91
CA GLN A 88 -15.87 6.57 -19.57
C GLN A 88 -14.96 6.25 -18.38
N ALA A 89 -13.72 6.77 -18.37
CA ALA A 89 -12.80 6.59 -17.27
C ALA A 89 -13.31 7.22 -15.95
N GLN A 90 -13.94 8.39 -16.02
CA GLN A 90 -14.59 9.03 -14.88
C GLN A 90 -15.76 8.19 -14.32
N ARG A 91 -16.53 7.51 -15.18
CA ARG A 91 -17.56 6.55 -14.74
C ARG A 91 -16.94 5.38 -14.00
N ILE A 92 -15.89 4.76 -14.56
CA ILE A 92 -15.14 3.68 -13.90
C ILE A 92 -14.62 4.14 -12.53
N TYR A 93 -14.07 5.35 -12.45
CA TYR A 93 -13.56 5.93 -11.22
C TYR A 93 -14.63 6.05 -10.13
N ARG A 94 -15.79 6.60 -10.51
CA ARG A 94 -16.94 6.75 -9.62
C ARG A 94 -17.48 5.40 -9.17
N ASP A 95 -17.68 4.48 -10.11
CA ASP A 95 -18.34 3.19 -9.85
C ASP A 95 -17.47 2.28 -8.95
N ASN A 96 -16.14 2.42 -9.02
CA ASN A 96 -15.20 1.76 -8.12
C ASN A 96 -14.98 2.48 -6.78
N ARG A 97 -15.62 3.64 -6.54
CA ARG A 97 -15.38 4.49 -5.36
C ARG A 97 -13.89 4.83 -5.19
N MET A 98 -13.26 5.24 -6.28
CA MET A 98 -11.80 5.36 -6.34
C MET A 98 -11.19 6.35 -5.34
N ASP A 99 -11.95 7.30 -4.77
CA ASP A 99 -11.43 8.15 -3.69
C ASP A 99 -10.92 7.30 -2.50
N ALA A 100 -11.67 6.27 -2.12
CA ALA A 100 -11.28 5.35 -1.04
C ALA A 100 -10.15 4.42 -1.49
N VAL A 101 -10.20 3.93 -2.74
CA VAL A 101 -9.19 3.01 -3.29
C VAL A 101 -7.84 3.71 -3.42
N VAL A 102 -7.81 4.94 -3.95
CA VAL A 102 -6.59 5.74 -4.06
C VAL A 102 -6.04 6.07 -2.68
N ARG A 103 -6.90 6.42 -1.73
CA ARG A 103 -6.45 6.65 -0.35
C ARG A 103 -5.77 5.41 0.23
N GLN A 104 -6.39 4.24 0.10
CA GLN A 104 -5.81 2.99 0.56
C GLN A 104 -4.49 2.65 -0.15
N TRP A 105 -4.43 2.87 -1.47
CA TRP A 105 -3.23 2.68 -2.28
C TRP A 105 -2.08 3.59 -1.83
N LEU A 106 -2.36 4.88 -1.57
CA LEU A 106 -1.40 5.83 -1.02
C LEU A 106 -0.91 5.41 0.37
N ASP A 107 -1.81 4.99 1.25
CA ASP A 107 -1.43 4.52 2.58
C ASP A 107 -0.49 3.31 2.51
N TYR A 108 -0.73 2.39 1.57
CA TYR A 108 0.18 1.27 1.30
C TYR A 108 1.53 1.74 0.73
N GLY A 109 1.53 2.62 -0.26
CA GLY A 109 2.77 3.11 -0.89
C GLY A 109 3.65 3.90 0.09
N LEU A 110 3.03 4.75 0.91
CA LEU A 110 3.72 5.53 1.95
C LEU A 110 4.19 4.66 3.12
N THR A 111 3.51 3.55 3.40
CA THR A 111 3.94 2.60 4.43
C THR A 111 5.06 1.70 3.91
N PHE A 112 4.87 1.04 2.77
CA PHE A 112 5.69 -0.08 2.31
C PHE A 112 6.67 0.26 1.19
N ARG A 113 6.70 1.52 0.72
CA ARG A 113 7.36 2.03 -0.51
C ARG A 113 6.67 1.60 -1.80
N ASP A 114 6.08 0.41 -1.81
CA ASP A 114 5.44 -0.18 -2.97
C ASP A 114 3.94 -0.38 -2.68
N SER A 115 3.10 -0.20 -3.70
CA SER A 115 1.66 -0.43 -3.65
C SER A 115 1.15 -0.67 -5.07
N TYR A 116 0.09 -1.47 -5.19
CA TYR A 116 -0.40 -1.89 -6.49
C TYR A 116 -1.88 -1.53 -6.64
N LEU A 117 -2.27 -1.16 -7.84
CA LEU A 117 -3.68 -1.14 -8.24
C LEU A 117 -3.89 -2.32 -9.17
N THR A 118 -4.73 -3.26 -8.75
CA THR A 118 -5.06 -4.42 -9.54
C THR A 118 -6.40 -4.17 -10.22
N CYS A 119 -6.43 -4.39 -11.53
CA CYS A 119 -7.62 -4.20 -12.36
C CYS A 119 -8.05 -5.55 -12.92
N TRP A 120 -9.34 -5.84 -12.84
CA TRP A 120 -9.93 -7.03 -13.46
C TRP A 120 -11.33 -6.74 -13.95
N GLN A 121 -11.88 -7.67 -14.73
CA GLN A 121 -13.25 -7.60 -15.17
C GLN A 121 -14.15 -8.36 -14.18
N GLY A 122 -15.20 -7.69 -13.70
CA GLY A 122 -16.27 -8.30 -12.91
C GLY A 122 -17.14 -9.22 -13.75
N ASN A 123 -17.97 -10.01 -13.08
CA ASN A 123 -18.89 -10.96 -13.73
C ASN A 123 -19.95 -10.26 -14.62
N ASP A 124 -20.20 -8.98 -14.38
CA ASP A 124 -21.10 -8.11 -15.12
C ASP A 124 -20.38 -7.36 -16.26
N GLY A 125 -19.10 -7.66 -16.50
CA GLY A 125 -18.29 -7.03 -17.53
C GLY A 125 -17.70 -5.67 -17.13
N GLN A 126 -17.99 -5.17 -15.93
CA GLN A 126 -17.47 -3.89 -15.43
C GLN A 126 -16.02 -4.02 -14.97
N ALA A 127 -15.25 -2.93 -15.09
CA ALA A 127 -13.89 -2.88 -14.55
C ALA A 127 -13.95 -2.74 -13.02
N ILE A 128 -13.28 -3.64 -12.31
CA ILE A 128 -13.10 -3.58 -10.86
C ILE A 128 -11.63 -3.26 -10.59
N ILE A 129 -11.41 -2.27 -9.72
CA ILE A 129 -10.07 -1.79 -9.34
C ILE A 129 -9.95 -1.85 -7.82
N THR A 130 -8.89 -2.48 -7.32
CA THR A 130 -8.57 -2.48 -5.88
C THR A 130 -7.13 -2.08 -5.62
N ALA A 131 -6.91 -1.57 -4.40
CA ALA A 131 -5.59 -1.30 -3.87
C ALA A 131 -5.06 -2.54 -3.16
N ASP A 132 -3.88 -2.99 -3.56
CA ASP A 132 -3.19 -4.12 -2.97
C ASP A 132 -1.88 -3.69 -2.30
N SER A 133 -1.63 -4.28 -1.14
CA SER A 133 -0.40 -4.06 -0.39
C SER A 133 0.65 -5.11 -0.78
N PRO A 134 1.95 -4.79 -0.72
CA PRO A 134 3.02 -5.79 -0.91
C PRO A 134 3.12 -6.79 0.25
N LYS A 135 2.37 -6.57 1.34
CA LYS A 135 2.27 -7.53 2.43
C LYS A 135 1.31 -8.65 1.98
N PRO A 136 1.77 -9.91 1.94
CA PRO A 136 0.89 -11.01 1.56
C PRO A 136 -0.26 -11.13 2.56
N CYS A 137 -1.46 -11.45 2.04
CA CYS A 137 -2.59 -11.87 2.84
C CYS A 137 -2.25 -13.21 3.49
N THR A 138 -1.59 -13.18 4.65
CA THR A 138 -1.54 -14.36 5.51
C THR A 138 -2.96 -14.60 6.02
N PRO A 139 -3.57 -15.79 5.78
CA PRO A 139 -4.80 -16.13 6.45
C PRO A 139 -4.56 -16.05 7.97
N GLN A 140 -5.44 -15.31 8.65
CA GLN A 140 -5.46 -15.25 10.12
C GLN A 140 -5.99 -16.58 10.68
#